data_AF-A0A3D8HSN7-F1
#
_entry.id   AF-A0A3D8HSN7-F1
#
_cell.length_a   1.000
_cell.length_b   1.000
_cell.length_c   1.000
_cell.angle_alpha   90.00
_cell.angle_beta   90.00
_cell.angle_gamma   90.00
#
_symmetry.space_group_name_H-M   'P 1'
#
loop_
_entity.id
_entity.type
_entity.pdbx_description
1 polymer ?
#
loop_
_entity_poly.entity_id
_entity_poly.type
_entity_poly.pdbx_seq_one_letter_code
_entity_poly.pdbx_strand_id
1 'polypeptide(L)'
;MVEIFDGQPELQKWALLHEVYEGLTGMDIPSPIKHSPHMQNYRLAEEKALEQMAKIFGLTPPMPEAIKTADKRLMVTEALELMNTTNYDWTAIQKPYGKKIRKLIKEESRDNDMSLVELRFLRKFNELFN
;
A
#
# COMPACT_ATOMS: atom_id res chain seq x y z
N MET A 1 -2.64 -5.38 -4.35
CA MET A 1 -2.28 -6.17 -3.13
C MET A 1 -3.40 -7.06 -2.65
N VAL A 2 -4.66 -6.69 -2.86
CA VAL A 2 -5.84 -7.46 -2.43
C VAL A 2 -5.75 -8.94 -2.79
N GLU A 3 -5.30 -9.25 -4.01
CA GLU A 3 -5.21 -10.60 -4.57
C GLU A 3 -4.16 -11.48 -3.87
N ILE A 4 -3.20 -10.89 -3.14
CA ILE A 4 -2.22 -11.65 -2.34
C ILE A 4 -2.92 -12.33 -1.15
N PHE A 5 -4.05 -11.78 -0.71
CA PHE A 5 -4.79 -12.22 0.45
C PHE A 5 -6.11 -12.93 0.09
N ASP A 6 -6.20 -13.51 -1.11
CA ASP A 6 -7.37 -14.28 -1.54
C ASP A 6 -7.76 -15.34 -0.49
N GLY A 7 -9.05 -15.37 -0.15
CA GLY A 7 -9.59 -16.23 0.91
C GLY A 7 -9.45 -15.68 2.33
N GLN A 8 -8.88 -14.48 2.51
CA GLN A 8 -8.74 -13.80 3.81
C GLN A 8 -9.41 -12.41 3.77
N PRO A 9 -10.75 -12.33 3.90
CA PRO A 9 -11.52 -11.11 3.60
C PRO A 9 -11.08 -9.86 4.37
N GLU A 10 -10.72 -10.01 5.64
CA GLU A 10 -10.27 -8.88 6.46
C GLU A 10 -8.92 -8.34 6.00
N LEU A 11 -7.98 -9.23 5.62
CA LEU A 11 -6.69 -8.82 5.06
C LEU A 11 -6.85 -8.18 3.68
N GLN A 12 -7.81 -8.64 2.87
CA GLN A 12 -8.14 -8.02 1.58
C GLN A 12 -8.62 -6.57 1.76
N LYS A 13 -9.50 -6.34 2.74
CA LYS A 13 -10.00 -5.00 3.10
C LYS A 13 -8.88 -4.09 3.61
N TRP A 14 -8.04 -4.58 4.51
CA TRP A 14 -6.86 -3.84 4.97
C TRP A 14 -5.90 -3.52 3.81
N ALA A 15 -5.65 -4.47 2.92
CA ALA A 15 -4.75 -4.27 1.77
C ALA A 15 -5.27 -3.18 0.81
N LEU A 16 -6.59 -2.98 0.72
CA LEU A 16 -7.18 -1.92 -0.08
C LEU A 16 -7.12 -0.55 0.61
N LEU A 17 -7.24 -0.49 1.95
CA LEU A 17 -7.45 0.76 2.69
C LEU A 17 -6.26 1.22 3.57
N HIS A 18 -5.16 0.47 3.64
CA HIS A 18 -4.03 0.82 4.51
C HIS A 18 -3.37 2.18 4.23
N GLU A 19 -3.50 2.73 3.01
CA GLU A 19 -2.99 4.07 2.66
C GLU A 19 -4.09 5.15 2.69
N VAL A 20 -5.20 4.93 3.43
CA VAL A 20 -6.32 5.90 3.50
C VAL A 20 -5.86 7.30 3.95
N TYR A 21 -4.83 7.38 4.78
CA TYR A 21 -4.33 8.65 5.28
C TYR A 21 -3.75 9.52 4.15
N GLU A 22 -3.04 8.90 3.20
CA GLU A 22 -2.48 9.59 2.04
C GLU A 22 -3.58 10.19 1.16
N GLY A 23 -4.72 9.48 1.01
CA GLY A 23 -5.89 9.97 0.30
C GLY A 23 -6.55 11.19 0.97
N LEU A 24 -6.44 11.30 2.30
CA LEU A 24 -6.95 12.46 3.05
C LEU A 24 -6.00 13.66 2.99
N THR A 25 -4.69 13.43 2.91
CA THR A 25 -3.67 14.49 2.87
C THR A 25 -3.25 14.89 1.45
N GLY A 26 -3.55 14.05 0.46
CA GLY A 26 -3.10 14.21 -0.93
C GLY A 26 -1.59 14.02 -1.10
N MET A 27 -0.95 13.25 -0.21
CA MET A 27 0.52 13.16 -0.16
C MET A 27 0.98 11.82 0.41
N ASP A 28 1.78 11.09 -0.37
CA ASP A 28 2.65 9.99 0.07
C ASP A 28 3.99 10.60 0.54
N ILE A 29 4.39 10.26 1.76
CA ILE A 29 5.67 10.71 2.34
C ILE A 29 6.68 9.57 2.29
N PRO A 30 7.81 9.74 1.57
CA PRO A 30 8.87 8.74 1.54
C PRO A 30 9.34 8.35 2.95
N SER A 31 9.49 7.04 3.16
CA SER A 31 9.83 6.43 4.45
C SER A 31 10.97 7.14 5.22
N PRO A 32 12.12 7.53 4.61
CA PRO A 32 13.19 8.22 5.33
C PRO A 32 12.77 9.57 5.94
N ILE A 33 11.91 10.32 5.25
CA ILE A 33 11.39 11.60 5.74
C ILE A 33 10.35 11.34 6.83
N LYS A 34 9.42 10.42 6.57
CA LYS A 34 8.33 10.04 7.48
C LYS A 34 8.83 9.59 8.85
N HIS A 35 9.98 8.91 8.91
CA HIS A 35 10.58 8.41 10.15
C HIS A 35 11.57 9.38 10.82
N SER A 36 11.76 10.58 10.27
CA SER A 36 12.53 11.62 10.96
C SER A 36 11.85 12.02 12.29
N PRO A 37 12.60 12.55 13.28
CA PRO A 37 12.03 13.00 14.55
C PRO A 37 10.95 14.07 14.39
N HIS A 38 11.07 14.94 13.38
CA HIS A 38 10.15 16.05 13.12
C HIS A 38 8.77 15.61 12.63
N MET A 39 8.64 14.37 12.14
CA MET A 39 7.39 13.82 11.58
C MET A 39 6.60 12.98 12.58
N GLN A 40 6.90 13.04 13.89
CA GLN A 40 6.17 12.27 14.90
C GLN A 40 4.66 12.54 14.90
N ASN A 41 4.26 13.82 14.83
CA ASN A 41 2.84 14.19 14.82
C ASN A 41 2.12 13.68 13.56
N TYR A 42 2.82 13.60 12.43
CA TYR A 42 2.27 13.03 11.19
C TYR A 42 2.00 11.53 11.36
N ARG A 43 2.96 10.77 11.89
CA ARG A 43 2.77 9.33 12.15
C ARG A 43 1.64 9.04 13.15
N LEU A 44 1.49 9.87 14.18
CA LEU A 44 0.38 9.76 15.13
C LEU A 44 -0.98 10.08 14.49
N ALA A 45 -1.02 11.03 13.55
CA ALA A 45 -2.24 11.36 12.84
C ALA A 45 -2.64 10.25 11.86
N GLU A 46 -1.67 9.65 11.18
CA GLU A 46 -1.86 8.47 10.34
C GLU A 46 -2.41 7.27 11.12
N GLU A 47 -1.82 6.94 12.27
CA GLU A 47 -2.28 5.85 13.13
C GLU A 47 -3.75 6.06 13.56
N LYS A 48 -4.11 7.28 13.96
CA LYS A 48 -5.50 7.64 14.29
C LYS A 48 -6.44 7.52 13.10
N ALA A 49 -5.99 7.90 11.90
CA ALA A 49 -6.81 7.76 10.69
C ALA A 49 -7.07 6.29 10.36
N LEU A 50 -6.06 5.43 10.51
CA LEU A 50 -6.20 3.98 10.35
C LEU A 50 -7.14 3.36 11.39
N GLU A 51 -7.02 3.75 12.66
CA GLU A 51 -7.96 3.31 13.70
C GLU A 51 -9.41 3.73 13.40
N GLN A 52 -9.60 4.96 12.92
CA GLN A 52 -10.93 5.46 12.59
C GLN A 52 -11.51 4.78 11.35
N MET A 53 -10.68 4.56 10.32
CA MET A 53 -11.05 3.79 9.14
C MET A 53 -11.48 2.37 9.53
N ALA A 54 -10.70 1.70 10.38
CA ALA A 54 -11.03 0.35 10.86
C ALA A 54 -12.39 0.32 11.57
N LYS A 55 -12.70 1.31 12.42
CA LYS A 55 -14.02 1.44 13.08
C LYS A 55 -15.16 1.63 12.09
N ILE A 56 -14.99 2.51 11.09
CA ILE A 56 -16.02 2.81 10.08
C ILE A 56 -16.35 1.56 9.27
N PHE A 57 -15.34 0.77 8.90
CA PHE A 57 -15.49 -0.38 8.01
C PHE A 57 -15.53 -1.74 8.72
N GLY A 58 -15.60 -1.75 10.06
CA GLY A 58 -15.70 -2.98 10.86
C GLY A 58 -14.48 -3.89 10.77
N LEU A 59 -13.28 -3.33 10.68
CA LEU A 59 -12.00 -4.05 10.72
C LEU A 59 -11.44 -4.10 12.15
N THR A 60 -10.63 -5.11 12.45
CA THR A 60 -9.97 -5.25 13.75
C THR A 60 -8.65 -4.48 13.75
N PRO A 61 -8.49 -3.41 14.56
CA PRO A 61 -7.20 -2.76 14.79
C PRO A 61 -6.36 -3.55 15.82
N PRO A 62 -5.01 -3.42 15.79
CA PRO A 62 -4.24 -2.63 14.84
C PRO A 62 -4.13 -3.30 13.47
N MET A 63 -3.67 -2.55 12.45
CA MET A 63 -3.40 -3.11 11.13
C MET A 63 -2.50 -4.36 11.23
N PRO A 64 -2.87 -5.49 10.62
CA PRO A 64 -2.09 -6.73 10.71
C PRO A 64 -0.67 -6.59 10.12
N GLU A 65 0.32 -7.19 10.76
CA GLU A 65 1.73 -7.18 10.29
C GLU A 65 1.91 -7.80 8.90
N ALA A 66 1.01 -8.70 8.49
CA ALA A 66 1.00 -9.25 7.14
C ALA A 66 0.83 -8.16 6.07
N ILE A 67 0.06 -7.10 6.37
CA ILE A 67 -0.16 -5.96 5.47
C ILE A 67 1.12 -5.14 5.35
N LYS A 68 1.74 -4.77 6.49
CA LYS A 68 3.04 -4.06 6.51
C LYS A 68 4.13 -4.82 5.76
N THR A 69 4.12 -6.16 5.89
CA THR A 69 5.08 -7.02 5.20
C THR A 69 4.81 -7.03 3.70
N ALA A 70 3.54 -7.14 3.28
CA ALA A 70 3.14 -7.17 1.88
C ALA A 70 3.39 -5.84 1.18
N ASP A 71 3.13 -4.73 1.86
CA ASP A 71 3.38 -3.36 1.39
C ASP A 71 4.87 -3.09 1.16
N LYS A 72 5.73 -3.30 2.17
CA LYS A 72 7.20 -3.20 2.01
C LYS A 72 7.74 -4.07 0.88
N ARG A 73 7.14 -5.24 0.70
CA ARG A 73 7.49 -6.17 -0.37
C ARG A 73 7.09 -5.64 -1.74
N LEU A 74 5.94 -4.98 -1.84
CA LEU A 74 5.50 -4.30 -3.05
C LEU A 74 6.41 -3.11 -3.37
N MET A 75 6.68 -2.24 -2.39
CA MET A 75 7.59 -1.09 -2.51
C MET A 75 8.96 -1.51 -3.07
N VAL A 76 9.58 -2.58 -2.53
CA VAL A 76 10.86 -3.10 -3.06
C VAL A 76 10.70 -3.62 -4.50
N THR A 77 9.58 -4.26 -4.81
CA THR A 77 9.31 -4.77 -6.16
C THR A 77 9.18 -3.63 -7.17
N GLU A 78 8.47 -2.56 -6.81
CA GLU A 78 8.30 -1.36 -7.61
C GLU A 78 9.62 -0.62 -7.81
N ALA A 79 10.41 -0.42 -6.74
CA ALA A 79 11.71 0.23 -6.84
C ALA A 79 12.65 -0.50 -7.81
N LEU A 80 12.66 -1.84 -7.80
CA LEU A 80 13.46 -2.65 -8.71
C LEU A 80 12.98 -2.59 -10.18
N GLU A 81 11.71 -2.30 -10.44
CA GLU A 81 11.17 -2.20 -11.80
C GLU A 81 11.18 -0.78 -12.36
N LEU A 82 10.97 0.22 -11.50
CA LEU A 82 10.60 1.59 -11.90
C LEU A 82 11.66 2.63 -11.57
N MET A 83 12.59 2.35 -10.64
CA MET A 83 13.60 3.32 -10.19
C MET A 83 15.02 2.94 -10.64
N ASN A 84 15.94 3.91 -10.58
CA ASN A 84 17.36 3.61 -10.69
C ASN A 84 17.85 2.96 -9.39
N THR A 85 18.32 1.72 -9.48
CA THR A 85 18.75 0.91 -8.33
C THR A 85 20.27 0.73 -8.25
N THR A 86 21.03 1.43 -9.09
CA THR A 86 22.50 1.29 -9.17
C THR A 86 23.21 1.61 -7.85
N ASN A 87 22.65 2.53 -7.06
CA ASN A 87 23.27 3.07 -5.83
C ASN A 87 22.58 2.60 -4.54
N TYR A 88 21.60 1.69 -4.61
CA TYR A 88 20.86 1.26 -3.43
C TYR A 88 20.37 -0.19 -3.55
N ASP A 89 20.72 -1.02 -2.56
CA ASP A 89 20.23 -2.40 -2.47
C ASP A 89 18.86 -2.46 -1.81
N TRP A 90 17.81 -2.39 -2.63
CA TRP A 90 16.43 -2.53 -2.18
C TRP A 90 16.12 -3.90 -1.59
N THR A 91 16.87 -4.95 -1.98
CA THR A 91 16.60 -6.32 -1.51
C THR A 91 17.03 -6.54 -0.06
N ALA A 92 17.87 -5.65 0.49
CA ALA A 92 18.21 -5.62 1.90
C ALA A 92 17.02 -5.22 2.80
N ILE A 93 16.01 -4.51 2.26
CA ILE A 93 14.80 -4.11 3.00
C ILE A 93 13.81 -5.28 3.10
N GLN A 94 13.50 -5.89 1.95
CA GLN A 94 12.54 -6.99 1.85
C GLN A 94 12.76 -7.78 0.55
N LYS A 95 12.42 -9.07 0.54
CA LYS A 95 12.51 -9.91 -0.66
C LYS A 95 11.40 -9.54 -1.65
N PRO A 96 11.67 -9.20 -2.92
CA PRO A 96 10.64 -8.82 -3.88
C PRO A 96 9.64 -9.94 -4.20
N TYR A 97 8.55 -9.57 -4.87
CA TYR A 97 7.63 -10.54 -5.48
C TYR A 97 8.26 -11.20 -6.73
N GLY A 98 7.68 -12.34 -7.13
CA GLY A 98 8.13 -13.12 -8.28
C GLY A 98 7.87 -12.43 -9.62
N LYS A 99 8.37 -13.05 -10.70
CA LYS A 99 8.33 -12.50 -12.08
C LYS A 99 6.94 -12.08 -12.55
N LYS A 100 5.88 -12.79 -12.12
CA LYS A 100 4.49 -12.46 -12.50
C LYS A 100 4.08 -11.05 -12.03
N ILE A 101 4.32 -10.73 -10.76
CA ILE A 101 3.97 -9.43 -10.18
C ILE A 101 4.86 -8.32 -10.73
N ARG A 102 6.16 -8.58 -10.89
CA ARG A 102 7.09 -7.65 -11.53
C ARG A 102 6.65 -7.25 -12.94
N LYS A 103 6.24 -8.24 -13.74
CA LYS A 103 5.71 -8.00 -15.08
C LYS A 103 4.45 -7.14 -15.04
N LEU A 104 3.52 -7.44 -14.13
CA LEU A 104 2.28 -6.67 -13.96
C LEU A 104 2.58 -5.20 -13.62
N ILE A 105 3.44 -4.94 -12.62
CA ILE A 105 3.84 -3.57 -12.24
C ILE A 105 4.36 -2.79 -13.46
N LYS A 106 5.25 -3.41 -14.25
CA LYS A 106 5.83 -2.78 -15.43
C LYS A 106 4.82 -2.52 -16.56
N GLU A 107 3.79 -3.35 -16.67
CA GLU A 107 2.72 -3.18 -17.64
C GLU A 107 1.76 -2.08 -17.20
N GLU A 108 1.35 -2.07 -15.93
CA GLU A 108 0.43 -1.09 -15.37
C GLU A 108 1.06 0.30 -15.20
N SER A 109 2.37 0.38 -14.92
CA SER A 109 3.08 1.67 -14.79
C SER A 109 3.19 2.46 -16.10
N ARG A 110 2.80 1.87 -17.24
CA ARG A 110 2.76 2.54 -18.55
C ARG A 110 1.41 3.18 -18.82
N ASP A 111 0.39 2.81 -18.05
CA ASP A 111 -0.94 3.36 -18.16
C ASP A 111 -1.01 4.64 -17.34
N ASN A 112 -1.35 5.76 -17.99
CA ASN A 112 -1.50 7.06 -17.35
C ASN A 112 -2.97 7.46 -17.19
N ASP A 113 -3.92 6.57 -17.51
CA ASP A 113 -5.34 6.85 -17.33
C ASP A 113 -5.77 6.65 -15.88
N MET A 114 -5.71 7.75 -15.12
CA MET A 114 -6.14 7.77 -13.72
C MET A 114 -7.61 7.41 -13.53
N SER A 115 -8.47 7.63 -14.54
CA SER A 115 -9.90 7.25 -14.47
C SER A 115 -10.06 5.74 -14.42
N LEU A 116 -9.19 5.00 -15.13
CA LEU A 116 -9.17 3.55 -15.09
C LEU A 116 -8.67 3.02 -13.74
N VAL A 117 -7.66 3.66 -13.15
CA VAL A 117 -7.15 3.32 -11.82
C VAL A 117 -8.24 3.53 -10.76
N GLU A 118 -8.92 4.67 -10.80
CA GLU A 118 -10.05 4.98 -9.91
C GLU A 118 -11.18 3.96 -10.07
N LEU A 119 -11.58 3.64 -11.30
CA LEU A 119 -12.63 2.65 -11.58
C LEU A 119 -12.27 1.27 -11.01
N ARG A 120 -11.01 0.83 -11.17
CA ARG A 120 -10.54 -0.45 -10.63
C ARG A 120 -10.59 -0.47 -9.10
N PHE A 121 -10.17 0.63 -8.47
CA PHE A 121 -10.24 0.80 -7.02
C PHE A 121 -11.70 0.74 -6.53
N LEU A 122 -12.59 1.56 -7.10
CA LEU A 122 -14.00 1.64 -6.70
C LEU A 122 -14.73 0.32 -6.92
N ARG A 123 -14.43 -0.40 -8.01
CA ARG A 123 -14.98 -1.73 -8.25
C ARG A 123 -14.55 -2.70 -7.14
N LYS A 124 -13.25 -2.73 -6.81
CA LYS A 124 -12.74 -3.62 -5.76
C LYS A 124 -13.28 -3.24 -4.38
N PHE A 125 -13.42 -1.94 -4.11
CA PHE A 125 -14.05 -1.44 -2.90
C PHE A 125 -15.49 -1.94 -2.79
N ASN A 126 -16.29 -1.77 -3.84
CA ASN A 126 -17.67 -2.25 -3.86
C ASN A 126 -17.79 -3.77 -3.71
N GLU A 127 -16.87 -4.54 -4.27
CA GLU A 127 -16.83 -6.01 -4.12
C GLU A 127 -16.52 -6.46 -2.68
N LEU A 128 -15.74 -5.69 -1.91
CA LEU A 128 -15.32 -6.08 -0.56
C LEU A 128 -16.25 -5.53 0.53
N PHE A 129 -16.88 -4.38 0.31
CA PHE A 129 -17.60 -3.64 1.35
C PHE A 129 -19.13 -3.59 1.16
N ASN A 130 -19.67 -4.13 0.07
CA ASN A 130 -21.11 -4.37 -0.11
C ASN A 130 -21.43 -5.87 -0.17
#